data_AF-A0A4S4D346-F1
#
_entry.id   AF-A0A4S4D346-F1
#
_cell.length_a   1.000
_cell.length_b   1.000
_cell.length_c   1.000
_cell.angle_alpha   90.00
_cell.angle_beta   90.00
_cell.angle_gamma   90.00
#
_symmetry.space_group_name_H-M   'P 1'
#
loop_
_entity.id
_entity.type
_entity.pdbx_description
1 polymer ?
#
loop_
_entity_poly.entity_id
_entity_poly.type
_entity_poly.pdbx_seq_one_letter_code
_entity_poly.pdbx_strand_id
1 'polypeptide(L)'
;METQRIIDFPHENMDKRPRKRPRLTWDMPPLVLPTIYCGHEFANGAVPNYACSSIYYKGVPHNGCPPWRPDDKDGHYVFAIGENLSPRWTFGKVLECLDNEKKEIVAIKIVRSLHKYREAAMIEIDVLQKLARHDIGATRCVQIRNWFDYRNHICIVFEKLGPSLYDFLRKNSYRSFPIDLVREFGRQLLESVAFMHDLRLIHTDLKPENILLVSPEYVKVPDYKDHSYVVSTRHYRAPEVILGLGWNYPCDLWSIGCILVELCSGDALFQTHENLEHLAMMERVLGPLPQHMIVRADNRAEKYFKRGAQLDWPESATSRQSMRAVWKLPRLQNLIMRHVDHSAGDLIDLLQGLLRYDPAERLKAREALRHPFFTRDLRRCDYPL
;
A
#
# COMPACT_ATOMS: atom_id res chain seq x y z
N MET A 1 -12.80 -40.40 -27.67
CA MET A 1 -14.28 -40.40 -27.82
C MET A 1 -14.81 -39.49 -26.73
N GLU A 2 -15.44 -38.35 -26.98
CA GLU A 2 -15.79 -37.56 -28.17
C GLU A 2 -16.44 -36.31 -27.53
N THR A 3 -15.83 -35.12 -27.58
CA THR A 3 -16.08 -34.07 -28.56
C THR A 3 -17.53 -33.88 -29.03
N GLN A 4 -17.93 -32.59 -29.00
CA GLN A 4 -18.75 -31.87 -29.99
C GLN A 4 -20.28 -32.03 -29.87
N ARG A 5 -21.13 -31.04 -30.16
CA ARG A 5 -21.11 -29.84 -31.06
C ARG A 5 -22.26 -28.90 -30.60
N ILE A 6 -22.09 -27.58 -30.47
CA ILE A 6 -22.19 -26.51 -31.50
C ILE A 6 -23.36 -26.69 -32.46
N ILE A 7 -24.30 -25.74 -32.48
CA ILE A 7 -24.96 -25.27 -33.72
C ILE A 7 -25.12 -23.74 -33.66
N ASP A 8 -24.71 -23.12 -34.76
CA ASP A 8 -24.46 -21.72 -35.03
C ASP A 8 -25.72 -20.88 -35.42
N PHE A 9 -25.48 -19.56 -35.43
CA PHE A 9 -26.22 -18.42 -36.00
C PHE A 9 -26.75 -18.59 -37.44
N PRO A 10 -27.58 -17.64 -37.96
CA PRO A 10 -27.01 -16.78 -39.02
C PRO A 10 -27.55 -15.32 -39.18
N HIS A 11 -26.64 -14.49 -39.72
CA HIS A 11 -26.75 -13.43 -40.76
C HIS A 11 -27.74 -12.24 -40.61
N GLU A 12 -27.39 -10.99 -40.97
CA GLU A 12 -26.93 -10.55 -42.30
C GLU A 12 -25.98 -9.33 -42.35
N ASN A 13 -25.26 -9.30 -43.48
CA ASN A 13 -24.29 -8.35 -44.01
C ASN A 13 -24.86 -6.96 -44.33
N MET A 14 -23.99 -5.95 -44.40
CA MET A 14 -23.70 -5.19 -45.64
C MET A 14 -22.61 -4.13 -45.42
N ASP A 15 -21.41 -4.41 -45.94
CA ASP A 15 -20.33 -3.43 -46.17
C ASP A 15 -20.72 -2.53 -47.36
N LYS A 16 -20.77 -1.21 -47.14
CA LYS A 16 -20.89 -0.19 -48.21
C LYS A 16 -19.90 0.94 -47.96
N ARG A 17 -18.61 0.68 -48.14
CA ARG A 17 -17.59 1.73 -48.28
C ARG A 17 -17.64 2.41 -49.65
N PRO A 18 -17.34 3.71 -49.70
CA PRO A 18 -16.37 4.23 -50.65
C PRO A 18 -15.10 4.76 -49.95
N ARG A 19 -13.97 4.41 -50.57
CA ARG A 19 -12.55 4.77 -50.28
C ARG A 19 -12.32 6.27 -50.58
N LYS A 20 -11.39 7.04 -49.97
CA LYS A 20 -9.89 7.03 -49.96
C LYS A 20 -9.41 8.18 -49.01
N ARG A 21 -8.55 7.91 -47.98
CA ARG A 21 -7.08 8.18 -47.84
C ARG A 21 -6.61 9.67 -47.77
N PRO A 22 -5.44 10.00 -47.16
CA PRO A 22 -4.80 9.55 -45.90
C PRO A 22 -4.03 10.67 -45.12
N ARG A 23 -3.53 10.34 -43.91
CA ARG A 23 -2.25 10.73 -43.22
C ARG A 23 -2.50 11.04 -41.74
N LEU A 24 -1.66 10.71 -40.76
CA LEU A 24 -0.47 9.86 -40.61
C LEU A 24 -0.31 9.66 -39.08
N THR A 25 -0.25 8.39 -38.66
CA THR A 25 0.55 7.80 -37.55
C THR A 25 1.01 8.68 -36.39
N TRP A 26 0.76 8.24 -35.15
CA TRP A 26 1.79 7.59 -34.32
C TRP A 26 1.14 6.67 -33.27
N ASP A 27 1.60 5.43 -33.25
CA ASP A 27 1.16 4.34 -32.37
C ASP A 27 1.47 4.62 -30.90
N MET A 28 0.54 4.28 -30.02
CA MET A 28 0.81 4.00 -28.60
C MET A 28 0.63 2.49 -28.39
N PRO A 29 1.60 1.80 -27.77
CA PRO A 29 1.45 0.39 -27.45
C PRO A 29 0.38 0.19 -26.35
N PRO A 30 -0.25 -0.98 -26.27
CA PRO A 30 -1.30 -1.24 -25.29
C PRO A 30 -0.80 -1.07 -23.86
N LEU A 31 -1.63 -0.45 -23.02
CA LEU A 31 -1.46 -0.39 -21.58
C LEU A 31 -1.40 -1.82 -21.03
N VAL A 32 -0.23 -2.23 -20.56
CA VAL A 32 -0.12 -3.38 -19.68
C VAL A 32 -0.57 -2.90 -18.29
N LEU A 33 -1.34 -3.72 -17.57
CA LEU A 33 -1.93 -3.39 -16.27
C LEU A 33 -0.88 -3.44 -15.15
N PRO A 34 -0.82 -2.48 -14.21
CA PRO A 34 0.09 -2.56 -13.07
C PRO A 34 -0.37 -3.66 -12.11
N THR A 35 0.53 -4.57 -11.71
CA THR A 35 0.30 -5.53 -10.61
C THR A 35 0.93 -4.98 -9.32
N ILE A 36 0.39 -5.30 -8.15
CA ILE A 36 0.80 -4.82 -6.83
C ILE A 36 1.06 -5.98 -5.86
N TYR A 37 1.99 -5.79 -4.93
CA TYR A 37 2.20 -6.66 -3.76
C TYR A 37 2.18 -5.88 -2.45
N CYS A 38 1.77 -6.49 -1.33
CA CYS A 38 1.97 -5.90 0.00
C CYS A 38 3.38 -6.25 0.56
N GLY A 39 4.14 -5.26 1.06
CA GLY A 39 5.49 -5.36 1.67
C GLY A 39 5.63 -4.44 2.90
N HIS A 40 6.80 -4.33 3.57
CA HIS A 40 6.95 -3.51 4.80
C HIS A 40 8.14 -2.51 4.78
N GLU A 41 7.80 -1.22 4.99
CA GLU A 41 8.54 0.05 5.25
C GLU A 41 10.02 0.30 4.88
N PHE A 42 10.23 1.52 4.34
CA PHE A 42 11.47 2.30 4.37
C PHE A 42 11.20 3.80 4.58
N ALA A 43 12.14 4.48 5.26
CA ALA A 43 12.22 5.93 5.40
C ALA A 43 13.55 6.44 4.80
N ASN A 44 13.50 7.53 4.03
CA ASN A 44 14.65 8.19 3.39
C ASN A 44 15.00 9.53 4.06
N GLY A 45 16.30 9.75 4.30
CA GLY A 45 16.90 11.03 4.65
C GLY A 45 17.91 11.46 3.58
N ALA A 46 17.92 12.76 3.27
CA ALA A 46 18.57 13.39 2.12
C ALA A 46 20.12 13.31 2.09
N VAL A 47 20.68 13.28 0.88
CA VAL A 47 22.11 13.49 0.59
C VAL A 47 22.25 14.78 -0.24
N PRO A 48 23.17 15.71 0.07
CA PRO A 48 23.51 16.81 -0.83
C PRO A 48 24.54 16.36 -1.89
N ASN A 49 24.32 16.82 -3.11
CA ASN A 49 25.25 16.71 -4.24
C ASN A 49 26.65 17.27 -3.91
N TYR A 50 27.67 16.44 -4.06
CA TYR A 50 29.00 16.90 -4.47
C TYR A 50 29.50 16.02 -5.61
N ALA A 51 29.81 16.66 -6.73
CA ALA A 51 30.60 16.06 -7.79
C ALA A 51 32.04 15.92 -7.29
N CYS A 52 32.66 14.73 -7.43
CA CYS A 52 34.12 14.64 -7.53
C CYS A 52 34.56 13.33 -8.20
N SER A 53 35.07 13.50 -9.42
CA SER A 53 36.28 12.92 -10.00
C SER A 53 36.62 11.45 -9.74
N SER A 54 36.58 10.71 -10.86
CA SER A 54 37.41 9.54 -11.21
C SER A 54 38.70 9.41 -10.39
N ILE A 55 38.80 8.33 -9.62
CA ILE A 55 40.09 7.71 -9.27
C ILE A 55 39.99 6.23 -9.65
N TYR A 56 40.66 5.89 -10.74
CA TYR A 56 41.01 4.52 -11.09
C TYR A 56 41.76 3.88 -9.92
N TYR A 57 41.21 2.82 -9.33
CA TYR A 57 41.99 1.81 -8.63
C TYR A 57 41.93 0.51 -9.44
N LYS A 58 43.04 0.23 -10.14
CA LYS A 58 43.39 -1.12 -10.58
C LYS A 58 43.70 -1.94 -9.33
N GLY A 59 42.88 -2.95 -9.04
CA GLY A 59 43.14 -3.92 -7.97
C GLY A 59 42.24 -5.14 -8.13
N VAL A 60 42.87 -6.31 -8.22
CA VAL A 60 42.27 -7.65 -8.35
C VAL A 60 41.22 -7.90 -7.25
N PRO A 61 40.07 -8.57 -7.51
CA PRO A 61 39.05 -8.78 -6.49
C PRO A 61 39.58 -9.70 -5.39
N HIS A 62 39.76 -9.16 -4.19
CA HIS A 62 40.00 -9.96 -2.99
C HIS A 62 38.67 -10.57 -2.54
N ASN A 63 38.64 -11.89 -2.45
CA ASN A 63 37.61 -12.72 -1.82
C ASN A 63 37.60 -12.50 -0.29
N GLY A 64 37.30 -11.27 0.16
CA GLY A 64 37.22 -10.92 1.58
C GLY A 64 35.78 -10.64 2.00
N CYS A 65 35.39 -11.15 3.17
CA CYS A 65 34.30 -10.56 3.94
C CYS A 65 34.60 -9.07 4.17
N PRO A 66 33.57 -8.21 4.25
CA PRO A 66 33.77 -6.79 4.44
C PRO A 66 34.40 -6.58 5.82
N PRO A 67 35.18 -5.50 6.02
CA PRO A 67 35.74 -5.19 7.33
C PRO A 67 34.64 -5.19 8.41
N TRP A 68 34.97 -5.67 9.61
CA TRP A 68 34.04 -5.64 10.74
C TRP A 68 33.89 -4.20 11.22
N ARG A 69 32.64 -3.74 11.29
CA ARG A 69 32.26 -2.43 11.81
C ARG A 69 31.29 -2.67 12.96
N PRO A 70 31.39 -1.92 14.07
CA PRO A 70 30.35 -1.93 15.08
C PRO A 70 29.04 -1.40 14.50
N ASP A 71 27.92 -1.94 14.99
CA ASP A 71 26.58 -1.42 14.71
C ASP A 71 26.46 0.04 15.19
N ASP A 72 25.48 0.77 14.66
CA ASP A 72 25.16 2.08 15.20
C ASP A 72 24.51 1.97 16.60
N LYS A 73 24.34 3.13 17.26
CA LYS A 73 23.72 3.23 18.60
C LYS A 73 22.31 2.64 18.69
N ASP A 74 21.62 2.48 17.57
CA ASP A 74 20.24 2.01 17.45
C ASP A 74 20.15 0.53 16.99
N GLY A 75 21.31 -0.15 16.90
CA GLY A 75 21.45 -1.55 16.53
C GLY A 75 21.32 -1.82 15.03
N HIS A 76 21.54 -0.80 14.18
CA HIS A 76 21.59 -0.97 12.74
C HIS A 76 22.97 -1.38 12.28
N TYR A 77 22.98 -2.28 11.29
CA TYR A 77 24.20 -2.68 10.60
C TYR A 77 24.79 -1.50 9.83
N VAL A 78 26.07 -1.20 10.08
CA VAL A 78 26.81 -0.10 9.43
C VAL A 78 27.65 -0.64 8.27
N PHE A 79 27.65 0.07 7.14
CA PHE A 79 28.28 -0.39 5.89
C PHE A 79 28.76 0.74 4.98
N ALA A 80 29.56 0.42 3.95
CA ALA A 80 29.85 1.31 2.81
C ALA A 80 29.29 0.80 1.47
N ILE A 81 28.92 1.72 0.58
CA ILE A 81 28.46 1.42 -0.78
C ILE A 81 29.59 0.71 -1.54
N GLY A 82 29.31 -0.46 -2.13
CA GLY A 82 30.33 -1.29 -2.78
C GLY A 82 30.91 -2.41 -1.91
N GLU A 83 30.62 -2.46 -0.60
CA GLU A 83 31.12 -3.52 0.30
C GLU A 83 30.23 -4.76 0.26
N ASN A 84 30.85 -5.93 0.07
CA ASN A 84 30.20 -7.23 0.08
C ASN A 84 29.69 -7.59 1.49
N LEU A 85 28.40 -7.87 1.73
CA LEU A 85 27.88 -8.34 3.03
C LEU A 85 28.24 -9.79 3.44
N SER A 86 29.43 -10.30 3.05
CA SER A 86 29.71 -11.70 2.62
C SER A 86 29.83 -11.67 1.09
N PRO A 87 30.72 -12.44 0.42
CA PRO A 87 31.29 -12.22 -0.94
C PRO A 87 30.43 -11.77 -2.15
N ARG A 88 29.22 -11.18 -2.02
CA ARG A 88 28.22 -11.11 -3.08
C ARG A 88 27.21 -9.93 -3.07
N TRP A 89 27.22 -8.88 -2.22
CA TRP A 89 26.03 -7.98 -2.08
C TRP A 89 26.28 -6.51 -1.66
N THR A 90 25.44 -5.52 -2.08
CA THR A 90 25.53 -4.04 -1.81
C THR A 90 24.15 -3.34 -1.55
N PHE A 91 24.08 -2.12 -0.95
CA PHE A 91 23.10 -1.59 0.07
C PHE A 91 21.90 -0.62 -0.29
N GLY A 92 20.93 -0.14 0.56
CA GLY A 92 20.69 -0.02 2.06
C GLY A 92 19.31 -0.54 2.63
N LYS A 93 19.05 -0.54 3.97
CA LYS A 93 17.95 -1.15 4.84
C LYS A 93 17.04 -2.31 4.29
N VAL A 94 16.51 -2.20 3.08
CA VAL A 94 16.11 -3.28 2.17
C VAL A 94 16.91 -3.10 0.89
N LEU A 95 17.93 -3.93 0.70
CA LEU A 95 18.98 -3.70 -0.31
C LEU A 95 18.56 -4.20 -1.68
N GLU A 96 18.80 -3.46 -2.75
CA GLU A 96 18.83 -4.06 -4.09
C GLU A 96 20.17 -4.79 -4.29
N CYS A 97 20.10 -6.06 -4.65
CA CYS A 97 21.22 -6.99 -4.56
C CYS A 97 21.25 -7.96 -5.74
N LEU A 98 22.43 -8.29 -6.28
CA LEU A 98 22.57 -9.29 -7.35
C LEU A 98 22.87 -10.68 -6.80
N ASP A 99 21.91 -11.60 -6.94
CA ASP A 99 22.10 -13.00 -6.62
C ASP A 99 23.08 -13.63 -7.60
N ASN A 100 24.30 -13.84 -7.14
CA ASN A 100 25.37 -14.37 -7.96
C ASN A 100 25.25 -15.87 -8.23
N GLU A 101 24.41 -16.60 -7.48
CA GLU A 101 24.07 -18.00 -7.70
C GLU A 101 22.99 -18.12 -8.77
N LYS A 102 21.88 -17.40 -8.60
CA LYS A 102 20.72 -17.46 -9.52
C LYS A 102 20.78 -16.44 -10.66
N LYS A 103 21.73 -15.51 -10.61
CA LYS A 103 21.88 -14.37 -11.53
C LYS A 103 20.63 -13.48 -11.61
N GLU A 104 19.95 -13.28 -10.48
CA GLU A 104 18.73 -12.45 -10.38
C GLU A 104 18.92 -11.24 -9.44
N ILE A 105 18.21 -10.14 -9.69
CA ILE A 105 18.18 -9.00 -8.77
C ILE A 105 17.13 -9.26 -7.68
N VAL A 106 17.52 -9.09 -6.42
CA VAL A 106 16.70 -9.35 -5.22
C VAL A 106 16.67 -8.13 -4.30
N ALA A 107 15.70 -8.12 -3.39
CA ALA A 107 15.58 -7.14 -2.32
C ALA A 107 15.91 -7.78 -0.96
N ILE A 108 16.88 -7.28 -0.18
CA ILE A 108 17.30 -7.89 1.10
C ILE A 108 16.99 -6.98 2.30
N LYS A 109 15.98 -7.32 3.09
CA LYS A 109 15.63 -6.61 4.35
C LYS A 109 16.59 -7.04 5.46
N ILE A 110 17.35 -6.10 6.01
CA ILE A 110 18.26 -6.34 7.14
C ILE A 110 17.60 -5.89 8.43
N VAL A 111 17.31 -6.83 9.31
CA VAL A 111 16.69 -6.59 10.60
C VAL A 111 17.74 -6.23 11.63
N ARG A 112 17.42 -5.28 12.51
CA ARG A 112 18.31 -4.85 13.61
C ARG A 112 18.73 -6.04 14.48
N SER A 113 19.95 -5.99 15.03
CA SER A 113 20.55 -7.09 15.80
C SER A 113 19.98 -7.28 17.22
N LEU A 114 19.00 -6.44 17.62
CA LEU A 114 18.35 -6.53 18.93
C LEU A 114 17.35 -7.69 18.98
N HIS A 115 17.38 -8.43 20.10
CA HIS A 115 16.61 -9.65 20.31
C HIS A 115 15.13 -9.55 19.91
N LYS A 116 14.41 -8.53 20.41
CA LYS A 116 12.98 -8.31 20.10
C LYS A 116 12.68 -8.17 18.59
N TYR A 117 13.58 -7.56 17.82
CA TYR A 117 13.39 -7.38 16.37
C TYR A 117 13.72 -8.66 15.61
N ARG A 118 14.70 -9.43 16.09
CA ARG A 118 15.02 -10.75 15.53
C ARG A 118 13.86 -11.72 15.74
N GLU A 119 13.26 -11.76 16.93
CA GLU A 119 12.07 -12.59 17.19
C GLU A 119 10.90 -12.20 16.28
N ALA A 120 10.62 -10.90 16.15
CA ALA A 120 9.59 -10.40 15.24
C ALA A 120 9.86 -10.78 13.77
N ALA A 121 11.13 -10.76 13.34
CA ALA A 121 11.50 -11.15 12.00
C ALA A 121 11.31 -12.64 11.72
N MET A 122 11.54 -13.52 12.71
CA MET A 122 11.26 -14.94 12.56
C MET A 122 9.77 -15.21 12.37
N ILE A 123 8.90 -14.49 13.10
CA ILE A 123 7.45 -14.56 12.90
C ILE A 123 7.08 -14.07 11.48
N GLU A 124 7.70 -12.98 11.01
CA GLU A 124 7.50 -12.46 9.65
C GLU A 124 7.91 -13.49 8.59
N ILE A 125 9.06 -14.14 8.76
CA ILE A 125 9.54 -15.21 7.86
C ILE A 125 8.53 -16.36 7.81
N ASP A 126 8.03 -16.83 8.95
CA ASP A 126 7.06 -17.94 9.00
C ASP A 126 5.76 -17.60 8.26
N VAL A 127 5.28 -16.35 8.42
CA VAL A 127 4.11 -15.83 7.70
C VAL A 127 4.39 -15.78 6.20
N LEU A 128 5.50 -15.19 5.78
CA LEU A 128 5.90 -15.08 4.37
C LEU A 128 6.05 -16.45 3.70
N GLN A 129 6.70 -17.41 4.37
CA GLN A 129 6.82 -18.77 3.87
C GLN A 129 5.46 -19.48 3.78
N LYS A 130 4.53 -19.22 4.71
CA LYS A 130 3.16 -19.74 4.62
C LYS A 130 2.43 -19.15 3.42
N LEU A 131 2.53 -17.84 3.19
CA LEU A 131 1.94 -17.16 2.03
C LEU A 131 2.49 -17.73 0.72
N ALA A 132 3.82 -17.80 0.58
CA ALA A 132 4.49 -18.31 -0.62
C ALA A 132 4.09 -19.77 -0.96
N ARG A 133 3.89 -20.61 0.06
CA ARG A 133 3.43 -22.01 -0.14
C ARG A 133 2.02 -22.12 -0.71
N HIS A 134 1.15 -21.14 -0.44
CA HIS A 134 -0.25 -21.18 -0.85
C HIS A 134 -0.54 -20.28 -2.06
N ASP A 135 0.34 -19.32 -2.37
CA ASP A 135 0.21 -18.44 -3.53
C ASP A 135 0.88 -19.05 -4.77
N ILE A 136 0.27 -20.10 -5.33
CA ILE A 136 0.82 -20.88 -6.47
C ILE A 136 1.15 -19.99 -7.69
N GLY A 137 0.38 -18.92 -7.89
CA GLY A 137 0.60 -17.97 -8.98
C GLY A 137 1.65 -16.91 -8.69
N ALA A 138 2.06 -16.76 -7.43
CA ALA A 138 2.95 -15.71 -6.96
C ALA A 138 2.52 -14.31 -7.46
N THR A 139 1.23 -13.97 -7.34
CA THR A 139 0.68 -12.69 -7.84
C THR A 139 -0.01 -11.85 -6.77
N ARG A 140 -0.18 -12.37 -5.54
CA ARG A 140 -1.01 -11.74 -4.51
C ARG A 140 -0.19 -11.11 -3.39
N CYS A 141 0.88 -11.77 -2.98
CA CYS A 141 1.75 -11.29 -1.89
C CYS A 141 3.22 -11.33 -2.32
N VAL A 142 4.04 -10.48 -1.72
CA VAL A 142 5.48 -10.44 -1.98
C VAL A 142 6.11 -11.81 -1.71
N GLN A 143 6.94 -12.28 -2.64
CA GLN A 143 7.58 -13.59 -2.52
C GLN A 143 8.90 -13.50 -1.75
N ILE A 144 9.00 -14.30 -0.69
CA ILE A 144 10.27 -14.60 -0.03
C ILE A 144 11.07 -15.58 -0.89
N ARG A 145 12.33 -15.24 -1.17
CA ARG A 145 13.28 -16.08 -1.92
C ARG A 145 14.16 -16.90 -0.99
N ASN A 146 14.62 -16.30 0.10
CA ASN A 146 15.44 -16.94 1.13
C ASN A 146 15.47 -16.09 2.41
N TRP A 147 16.12 -16.58 3.47
CA TRP A 147 16.56 -15.76 4.60
C TRP A 147 17.84 -16.35 5.19
N PHE A 148 18.62 -15.53 5.89
CA PHE A 148 19.84 -15.97 6.56
C PHE A 148 20.17 -15.07 7.76
N ASP A 149 20.94 -15.59 8.71
CA ASP A 149 21.54 -14.79 9.77
C ASP A 149 22.94 -14.34 9.34
N TYR A 150 23.18 -13.04 9.38
CA TYR A 150 24.50 -12.47 9.14
C TYR A 150 24.88 -11.48 10.22
N ARG A 151 25.97 -11.77 10.94
CA ARG A 151 26.49 -10.92 12.02
C ARG A 151 25.41 -10.54 13.04
N ASN A 152 24.55 -11.49 13.41
CA ASN A 152 23.44 -11.28 14.34
C ASN A 152 22.32 -10.37 13.78
N HIS A 153 22.27 -10.13 12.47
CA HIS A 153 21.13 -9.56 11.78
C HIS A 153 20.38 -10.64 11.02
N ILE A 154 19.05 -10.69 11.19
CA ILE A 154 18.20 -11.53 10.33
C ILE A 154 18.05 -10.78 9.00
N CYS A 155 18.48 -11.41 7.91
CA CYS A 155 18.37 -10.90 6.55
C CYS A 155 17.30 -11.69 5.79
N ILE A 156 16.25 -11.01 5.33
CA ILE A 156 15.15 -11.62 4.58
C ILE A 156 15.29 -11.22 3.11
N VAL A 157 15.37 -12.19 2.22
CA VAL A 157 15.56 -12.00 0.78
C VAL A 157 14.21 -12.13 0.09
N PHE A 158 13.83 -11.11 -0.66
CA PHE A 158 12.60 -11.00 -1.42
C PHE A 158 12.89 -10.92 -2.92
N GLU A 159 11.88 -11.17 -3.73
CA GLU A 159 11.92 -10.70 -5.12
C GLU A 159 12.06 -9.17 -5.18
N LYS A 160 12.72 -8.68 -6.23
CA LYS A 160 12.83 -7.24 -6.43
C LYS A 160 11.57 -6.70 -7.08
N LEU A 161 10.93 -5.75 -6.38
CA LEU A 161 9.76 -5.01 -6.85
C LEU A 161 10.13 -3.55 -7.18
N GLY A 162 9.16 -2.82 -7.72
CA GLY A 162 9.23 -1.39 -7.97
C GLY A 162 8.99 -0.53 -6.71
N PRO A 163 8.71 0.78 -6.90
CA PRO A 163 8.50 1.71 -5.79
C PRO A 163 7.24 1.37 -5.00
N SER A 164 7.17 1.90 -3.76
CA SER A 164 5.94 1.83 -2.98
C SER A 164 4.83 2.70 -3.57
N LEU A 165 3.58 2.43 -3.23
CA LEU A 165 2.43 3.24 -3.59
C LEU A 165 2.55 4.65 -3.00
N TYR A 166 3.18 4.77 -1.84
CA TYR A 166 3.55 6.06 -1.25
C TYR A 166 4.55 6.83 -2.14
N ASP A 167 5.65 6.19 -2.55
CA ASP A 167 6.62 6.82 -3.45
C ASP A 167 5.99 7.18 -4.79
N PHE A 168 5.03 6.37 -5.24
CA PHE A 168 4.26 6.62 -6.45
C PHE A 168 3.34 7.85 -6.31
N LEU A 169 2.58 7.96 -5.20
CA LEU A 169 1.79 9.14 -4.84
C LEU A 169 2.65 10.40 -4.81
N ARG A 170 3.80 10.34 -4.11
CA ARG A 170 4.76 11.44 -3.99
C ARG A 170 5.32 11.86 -5.35
N LYS A 171 5.72 10.90 -6.19
CA LYS A 171 6.21 11.19 -7.55
C LYS A 171 5.11 11.86 -8.39
N ASN A 172 3.85 11.46 -8.19
CA ASN A 172 2.68 12.10 -8.80
C ASN A 172 2.30 13.45 -8.17
N SER A 173 3.16 14.02 -7.31
CA SER A 173 2.89 15.26 -6.58
C SER A 173 1.55 15.24 -5.85
N TYR A 174 1.15 14.06 -5.36
CA TYR A 174 -0.11 13.83 -4.66
C TYR A 174 -1.34 14.29 -5.46
N ARG A 175 -1.30 14.15 -6.79
CA ARG A 175 -2.49 14.38 -7.62
C ARG A 175 -3.45 13.20 -7.50
N SER A 176 -4.74 13.50 -7.50
CA SER A 176 -5.83 12.52 -7.58
C SER A 176 -5.63 11.55 -8.74
N PHE A 177 -5.82 10.26 -8.49
CA PHE A 177 -5.78 9.25 -9.54
C PHE A 177 -7.12 9.14 -10.29
N PRO A 178 -7.10 8.80 -11.59
CA PRO A 178 -8.30 8.41 -12.31
C PRO A 178 -9.00 7.24 -11.61
N ILE A 179 -10.33 7.29 -11.58
CA ILE A 179 -11.15 6.30 -10.86
C ILE A 179 -10.90 4.86 -11.30
N ASP A 180 -10.57 4.65 -12.57
CA ASP A 180 -10.27 3.31 -13.10
C ASP A 180 -8.99 2.73 -12.51
N LEU A 181 -7.99 3.58 -12.24
CA LEU A 181 -6.76 3.17 -11.57
C LEU A 181 -7.01 2.92 -10.08
N VAL A 182 -7.83 3.74 -9.42
CA VAL A 182 -8.27 3.49 -8.03
C VAL A 182 -9.01 2.16 -7.92
N ARG A 183 -9.87 1.85 -8.90
CA ARG A 183 -10.59 0.56 -8.98
C ARG A 183 -9.61 -0.60 -9.10
N GLU A 184 -8.62 -0.48 -9.96
CA GLU A 184 -7.64 -1.55 -10.16
C GLU A 184 -6.76 -1.77 -8.92
N PHE A 185 -6.27 -0.68 -8.32
CA PHE A 185 -5.54 -0.73 -7.05
C PHE A 185 -6.39 -1.33 -5.92
N GLY A 186 -7.66 -0.93 -5.80
CA GLY A 186 -8.57 -1.47 -4.79
C GLY A 186 -8.88 -2.94 -4.99
N ARG A 187 -9.06 -3.38 -6.23
CA ARG A 187 -9.34 -4.79 -6.56
C ARG A 187 -8.16 -5.67 -6.15
N GLN A 188 -6.95 -5.33 -6.56
CA GLN A 188 -5.75 -6.11 -6.23
C GLN A 188 -5.49 -6.14 -4.73
N LEU A 189 -5.61 -4.99 -4.05
CA LEU A 189 -5.40 -4.92 -2.60
C LEU A 189 -6.41 -5.79 -1.84
N LEU A 190 -7.69 -5.78 -2.26
CA LEU A 190 -8.71 -6.64 -1.68
C LEU A 190 -8.50 -8.13 -2.02
N GLU A 191 -8.01 -8.47 -3.22
CA GLU A 191 -7.64 -9.84 -3.59
C GLU A 191 -6.50 -10.38 -2.69
N SER A 192 -5.45 -9.59 -2.47
CA SER A 192 -4.34 -9.93 -1.59
C SER A 192 -4.80 -10.13 -0.14
N VAL A 193 -5.61 -9.21 0.39
CA VAL A 193 -6.09 -9.28 1.77
C VAL A 193 -7.12 -10.40 1.95
N ALA A 194 -7.99 -10.65 0.97
CA ALA A 194 -8.90 -11.81 1.00
C ALA A 194 -8.11 -13.12 1.10
N PHE A 195 -7.04 -13.27 0.31
CA PHE A 195 -6.16 -14.43 0.36
C PHE A 195 -5.49 -14.59 1.74
N MET A 196 -4.96 -13.51 2.33
CA MET A 196 -4.41 -13.55 3.68
C MET A 196 -5.47 -14.00 4.71
N HIS A 197 -6.69 -13.46 4.60
CA HIS A 197 -7.79 -13.77 5.53
C HIS A 197 -8.25 -15.23 5.41
N ASP A 198 -8.27 -15.81 4.21
CA ASP A 198 -8.55 -17.23 4.01
C ASP A 198 -7.52 -18.14 4.70
N LEU A 199 -6.26 -17.67 4.79
CA LEU A 199 -5.18 -18.34 5.51
C LEU A 199 -5.15 -18.03 7.02
N ARG A 200 -6.16 -17.31 7.51
CA ARG A 200 -6.31 -16.84 8.90
C ARG A 200 -5.17 -15.92 9.34
N LEU A 201 -4.72 -15.05 8.44
CA LEU A 201 -3.71 -14.03 8.69
C LEU A 201 -4.37 -12.65 8.62
N ILE A 202 -3.89 -11.72 9.46
CA ILE A 202 -4.32 -10.31 9.48
C ILE A 202 -3.06 -9.49 9.23
N HIS A 203 -3.12 -8.50 8.34
CA HIS A 203 -1.94 -7.71 8.01
C HIS A 203 -1.58 -6.70 9.11
N THR A 204 -2.58 -6.00 9.67
CA THR A 204 -2.49 -5.04 10.80
C THR A 204 -1.75 -3.73 10.54
N ASP A 205 -0.89 -3.65 9.52
CA ASP A 205 -0.16 -2.42 9.15
C ASP A 205 -0.32 -2.07 7.65
N LEU A 206 -1.54 -2.13 7.11
CA LEU A 206 -1.77 -1.73 5.71
C LEU A 206 -1.68 -0.20 5.57
N LYS A 207 -0.82 0.24 4.65
CA LYS A 207 -0.54 1.65 4.32
C LYS A 207 0.16 1.73 2.95
N PRO A 208 0.17 2.89 2.26
CA PRO A 208 0.77 3.01 0.94
C PRO A 208 2.27 2.65 0.86
N GLU A 209 3.03 2.83 1.95
CA GLU A 209 4.44 2.42 2.04
C GLU A 209 4.62 0.90 2.02
N ASN A 210 3.58 0.19 2.47
CA ASN A 210 3.54 -1.25 2.57
C ASN A 210 2.88 -1.90 1.34
N ILE A 211 2.77 -1.16 0.24
CA ILE A 211 2.17 -1.61 -1.01
C ILE A 211 3.17 -1.27 -2.12
N LEU A 212 3.66 -2.26 -2.85
CA LEU A 212 4.75 -2.15 -3.82
C LEU A 212 4.24 -2.44 -5.23
N LEU A 213 4.62 -1.61 -6.20
CA LEU A 213 4.32 -1.83 -7.61
C LEU A 213 5.27 -2.87 -8.21
N VAL A 214 4.82 -3.68 -9.18
CA VAL A 214 5.70 -4.68 -9.83
C VAL A 214 6.80 -4.05 -10.69
N SER A 215 6.50 -2.95 -11.39
CA SER A 215 7.52 -2.24 -12.17
C SER A 215 7.37 -0.72 -12.03
N PRO A 216 8.49 0.03 -12.01
CA PRO A 216 8.48 1.49 -12.06
C PRO A 216 7.98 2.06 -13.39
N GLU A 217 7.89 1.24 -14.45
CA GLU A 217 7.65 1.68 -15.83
C GLU A 217 6.18 1.91 -16.17
N TYR A 218 5.24 1.54 -15.28
CA TYR A 218 3.81 1.57 -15.61
C TYR A 218 3.20 2.97 -15.72
N VAL A 219 3.83 4.02 -15.15
CA VAL A 219 3.38 5.39 -15.38
C VAL A 219 4.59 6.32 -15.48
N LYS A 220 4.81 6.91 -16.67
CA LYS A 220 5.71 8.06 -16.86
C LYS A 220 5.10 9.29 -16.18
N VAL A 221 5.27 9.37 -14.87
CA VAL A 221 4.96 10.58 -14.11
C VAL A 221 6.12 11.57 -14.31
N PRO A 222 5.86 12.82 -14.73
CA PRO A 222 6.90 13.84 -14.87
C PRO A 222 7.60 14.11 -13.53
N ASP A 223 8.94 14.15 -13.53
CA ASP A 223 9.72 14.50 -12.33
C ASP A 223 9.48 15.96 -11.92
N TYR A 224 8.99 16.16 -10.70
CA TYR A 224 8.91 17.48 -10.07
C TYR A 224 9.35 17.42 -8.60
N LYS A 225 9.80 18.58 -8.11
CA LYS A 225 10.52 18.74 -6.84
C LYS A 225 9.74 18.27 -5.62
N ASP A 226 10.52 17.76 -4.70
CA ASP A 226 10.16 17.00 -3.53
C ASP A 226 9.62 17.85 -2.37
N HIS A 227 8.43 17.52 -1.85
CA HIS A 227 7.93 18.00 -0.57
C HIS A 227 7.89 16.81 0.40
N SER A 228 8.71 16.87 1.46
CA SER A 228 8.78 15.82 2.48
C SER A 228 7.54 15.86 3.38
N TYR A 229 6.55 15.04 3.07
CA TYR A 229 5.54 14.64 4.05
C TYR A 229 6.15 13.52 4.90
N VAL A 230 6.20 13.72 6.22
CA VAL A 230 6.52 12.63 7.15
C VAL A 230 5.18 12.04 7.58
N VAL A 231 4.84 10.89 7.01
CA VAL A 231 3.59 10.18 7.30
C VAL A 231 3.82 9.21 8.45
N SER A 232 2.88 9.17 9.40
CA SER A 232 2.89 8.27 10.55
C SER A 232 1.89 7.14 10.31
N THR A 233 2.22 5.91 10.73
CA THR A 233 1.36 4.70 10.69
C THR A 233 -0.02 4.87 11.32
N ARG A 234 -0.26 5.93 12.09
CA ARG A 234 -1.54 6.16 12.79
C ARG A 234 -2.71 6.41 11.82
N HIS A 235 -2.48 6.96 10.63
CA HIS A 235 -3.55 7.47 9.74
C HIS A 235 -4.50 6.39 9.21
N TYR A 236 -4.06 5.12 9.19
CA TYR A 236 -4.83 3.99 8.65
C TYR A 236 -5.43 3.10 9.74
N ARG A 237 -5.31 3.51 11.01
CA ARG A 237 -5.73 2.71 12.17
C ARG A 237 -7.25 2.73 12.34
N ALA A 238 -7.84 1.55 12.49
CA ALA A 238 -9.27 1.37 12.71
C ALA A 238 -9.74 1.85 14.10
N PRO A 239 -11.00 2.29 14.24
CA PRO A 239 -11.55 2.83 15.48
C PRO A 239 -11.53 1.82 16.63
N GLU A 240 -11.84 0.55 16.38
CA GLU A 240 -11.82 -0.51 17.40
C GLU A 240 -10.44 -0.72 18.03
N VAL A 241 -9.37 -0.47 17.26
CA VAL A 241 -7.98 -0.51 17.73
C VAL A 241 -7.70 0.67 18.67
N ILE A 242 -8.20 1.86 18.33
CA ILE A 242 -8.03 3.07 19.15
C ILE A 242 -8.83 2.97 20.46
N LEU A 243 -10.02 2.37 20.39
CA LEU A 243 -10.95 2.20 21.52
C LEU A 243 -10.64 0.98 22.41
N GLY A 244 -9.66 0.15 22.03
CA GLY A 244 -9.28 -1.03 22.82
C GLY A 244 -10.32 -2.16 22.80
N LEU A 245 -11.17 -2.23 21.76
CA LEU A 245 -12.24 -3.24 21.63
C LEU A 245 -11.75 -4.60 21.11
N GLY A 246 -10.44 -4.74 20.93
CA GLY A 246 -9.82 -5.83 20.17
C GLY A 246 -9.73 -5.53 18.69
N TRP A 247 -9.00 -6.37 17.96
CA TRP A 247 -8.80 -6.24 16.52
C TRP A 247 -8.82 -7.62 15.85
N ASN A 248 -9.26 -7.66 14.61
CA ASN A 248 -9.37 -8.86 13.80
C ASN A 248 -9.35 -8.46 12.31
N TYR A 249 -9.63 -9.39 11.38
CA TYR A 249 -9.70 -9.14 9.93
C TYR A 249 -10.29 -7.79 9.49
N PRO A 250 -11.40 -7.29 10.07
CA PRO A 250 -12.00 -6.02 9.65
C PRO A 250 -11.08 -4.79 9.76
N CYS A 251 -10.05 -4.80 10.63
CA CYS A 251 -9.16 -3.65 10.76
C CYS A 251 -8.38 -3.38 9.47
N ASP A 252 -8.01 -4.44 8.72
CA ASP A 252 -7.36 -4.32 7.42
C ASP A 252 -8.28 -3.61 6.42
N LEU A 253 -9.59 -3.90 6.45
CA LEU A 253 -10.56 -3.32 5.53
C LEU A 253 -10.79 -1.83 5.77
N TRP A 254 -10.67 -1.39 7.03
CA TRP A 254 -10.65 0.03 7.36
C TRP A 254 -9.44 0.72 6.74
N SER A 255 -8.24 0.14 6.89
CA SER A 255 -7.01 0.67 6.31
C SER A 255 -7.10 0.77 4.79
N ILE A 256 -7.68 -0.24 4.11
CA ILE A 256 -7.96 -0.20 2.67
C ILE A 256 -8.90 0.97 2.33
N GLY A 257 -9.98 1.16 3.10
CA GLY A 257 -10.89 2.30 2.91
C GLY A 257 -10.15 3.64 2.96
N CYS A 258 -9.26 3.84 3.94
CA CYS A 258 -8.43 5.04 4.03
C CYS A 258 -7.49 5.20 2.81
N ILE A 259 -6.82 4.12 2.38
CA ILE A 259 -5.90 4.13 1.23
C ILE A 259 -6.65 4.51 -0.06
N LEU A 260 -7.84 3.95 -0.28
CA LEU A 260 -8.64 4.26 -1.47
C LEU A 260 -9.06 5.74 -1.52
N VAL A 261 -9.40 6.32 -0.37
CA VAL A 261 -9.69 7.76 -0.30
C VAL A 261 -8.45 8.59 -0.62
N GLU A 262 -7.28 8.21 -0.08
CA GLU A 262 -6.01 8.89 -0.36
C GLU A 262 -5.62 8.82 -1.85
N LEU A 263 -5.90 7.71 -2.52
CA LEU A 263 -5.69 7.61 -3.97
C LEU A 263 -6.62 8.53 -4.76
N CYS A 264 -7.84 8.77 -4.26
CA CYS A 264 -8.78 9.69 -4.90
C CYS A 264 -8.45 11.16 -4.66
N SER A 265 -8.07 11.55 -3.43
CA SER A 265 -7.84 12.95 -3.07
C SER A 265 -6.39 13.40 -3.26
N GLY A 266 -5.44 12.47 -3.16
CA GLY A 266 -4.01 12.75 -2.98
C GLY A 266 -3.59 12.99 -1.53
N ASP A 267 -4.55 13.18 -0.61
CA ASP A 267 -4.30 13.47 0.79
C ASP A 267 -4.75 12.32 1.69
N ALA A 268 -3.94 11.97 2.69
CA ALA A 268 -4.33 11.00 3.71
C ALA A 268 -5.65 11.42 4.39
N LEU A 269 -6.63 10.51 4.44
CA LEU A 269 -7.98 10.80 4.96
C LEU A 269 -7.96 11.35 6.39
N PHE A 270 -7.15 10.74 7.26
CA PHE A 270 -7.03 11.10 8.66
C PHE A 270 -5.58 11.48 9.00
N GLN A 271 -5.15 12.66 8.55
CA GLN A 271 -3.84 13.19 8.85
C GLN A 271 -3.78 13.69 10.32
N THR A 272 -3.35 12.82 11.23
CA THR A 272 -3.48 13.03 12.67
C THR A 272 -2.24 12.65 13.47
N HIS A 273 -2.00 13.39 14.55
CA HIS A 273 -0.85 13.20 15.44
C HIS A 273 -1.22 12.58 16.79
N GLU A 274 -2.49 12.33 17.07
CA GLU A 274 -2.96 11.69 18.31
C GLU A 274 -4.29 10.94 18.13
N ASN A 275 -4.66 10.12 19.12
CA ASN A 275 -5.88 9.30 19.02
C ASN A 275 -7.18 10.10 19.16
N LEU A 276 -7.23 11.14 20.01
CA LEU A 276 -8.46 11.92 20.22
C LEU A 276 -8.81 12.72 18.97
N GLU A 277 -7.84 13.43 18.41
CA GLU A 277 -7.96 14.10 17.11
C GLU A 277 -8.38 13.11 16.02
N HIS A 278 -7.78 11.92 15.97
CA HIS A 278 -8.14 10.90 14.98
C HIS A 278 -9.63 10.52 15.08
N LEU A 279 -10.14 10.23 16.29
CA LEU A 279 -11.56 9.94 16.49
C LEU A 279 -12.45 11.12 16.10
N ALA A 280 -12.03 12.36 16.39
CA ALA A 280 -12.76 13.57 16.00
C ALA A 280 -12.80 13.76 14.47
N MET A 281 -11.70 13.46 13.77
CA MET A 281 -11.66 13.43 12.31
C MET A 281 -12.60 12.37 11.74
N MET A 282 -12.62 11.17 12.34
CA MET A 282 -13.59 10.13 11.95
C MET A 282 -15.02 10.66 12.10
N GLU A 283 -15.39 11.24 13.26
CA GLU A 283 -16.76 11.75 13.48
C GLU A 283 -17.15 12.86 12.50
N ARG A 284 -16.18 13.71 12.15
CA ARG A 284 -16.36 14.77 11.18
C ARG A 284 -16.66 14.24 9.78
N VAL A 285 -15.97 13.18 9.36
CA VAL A 285 -16.08 12.59 8.01
C VAL A 285 -17.30 11.66 7.91
N LEU A 286 -17.48 10.76 8.89
CA LEU A 286 -18.38 9.60 8.80
C LEU A 286 -19.66 9.74 9.63
N GLY A 287 -19.69 10.63 10.61
CA GLY A 287 -20.80 10.75 11.57
C GLY A 287 -20.42 10.25 12.96
N PRO A 288 -21.29 10.38 13.96
CA PRO A 288 -20.95 10.07 15.35
C PRO A 288 -20.54 8.60 15.53
N LEU A 289 -19.63 8.35 16.47
CA LEU A 289 -19.25 7.00 16.88
C LEU A 289 -20.48 6.25 17.45
N PRO A 290 -20.67 4.95 17.13
CA PRO A 290 -21.76 4.18 17.69
C PRO A 290 -21.67 4.07 19.22
N GLN A 291 -22.78 4.34 19.91
CA GLN A 291 -22.82 4.39 21.38
C GLN A 291 -22.36 3.08 22.03
N HIS A 292 -22.69 1.93 21.44
CA HIS A 292 -22.29 0.63 21.98
C HIS A 292 -20.77 0.40 21.90
N MET A 293 -20.07 1.03 20.97
CA MET A 293 -18.61 0.98 20.91
C MET A 293 -17.98 1.86 21.98
N ILE A 294 -18.56 3.04 22.24
CA ILE A 294 -18.10 3.95 23.29
C ILE A 294 -18.22 3.29 24.67
N VAL A 295 -19.39 2.69 24.97
CA VAL A 295 -19.66 2.04 26.26
C VAL A 295 -18.75 0.84 26.51
N ARG A 296 -18.31 0.16 25.45
CA ARG A 296 -17.42 -1.02 25.53
C ARG A 296 -15.93 -0.67 25.49
N ALA A 297 -15.58 0.59 25.24
CA ALA A 297 -14.20 1.03 25.11
C ALA A 297 -13.41 0.69 26.37
N ASP A 298 -12.13 0.35 26.21
CA ASP A 298 -11.29 0.00 27.35
C ASP A 298 -10.94 1.22 28.22
N ASN A 299 -10.41 0.93 29.41
CA ASN A 299 -10.05 1.94 30.41
C ASN A 299 -9.02 2.97 29.89
N ARG A 300 -8.24 2.62 28.85
CA ARG A 300 -7.23 3.51 28.25
C ARG A 300 -7.88 4.51 27.29
N ALA A 301 -9.02 4.14 26.70
CA ALA A 301 -9.81 4.97 25.80
C ALA A 301 -10.85 5.85 26.52
N GLU A 302 -11.21 5.57 27.77
CA GLU A 302 -12.15 6.40 28.57
C GLU A 302 -11.81 7.90 28.56
N LYS A 303 -10.51 8.23 28.59
CA LYS A 303 -10.01 9.62 28.54
C LYS A 303 -10.42 10.41 27.29
N TYR A 304 -10.91 9.73 26.25
CA TYR A 304 -11.37 10.37 25.03
C TYR A 304 -12.83 10.81 25.09
N PHE A 305 -13.57 10.48 26.15
CA PHE A 305 -15.01 10.71 26.22
C PHE A 305 -15.42 11.52 27.45
N LYS A 306 -16.33 12.49 27.24
CA LYS A 306 -17.04 13.17 28.34
C LYS A 306 -18.21 12.32 28.80
N ARG A 307 -18.24 12.05 30.11
CA ARG A 307 -19.33 11.32 30.78
C ARG A 307 -19.67 9.97 30.12
N GLY A 308 -18.70 9.35 29.44
CA GLY A 308 -18.86 8.06 28.76
C GLY A 308 -19.83 8.04 27.57
N ALA A 309 -20.21 9.18 27.01
CA ALA A 309 -21.24 9.23 25.97
C ALA A 309 -20.89 10.06 24.72
N GLN A 310 -20.00 11.04 24.83
CA GLN A 310 -19.62 11.89 23.70
C GLN A 310 -18.12 12.08 23.70
N LEU A 311 -17.53 12.22 22.51
CA LEU A 311 -16.11 12.50 22.38
C LEU A 311 -15.78 13.82 23.10
N ASP A 312 -14.68 13.85 23.84
CA ASP A 312 -14.18 15.03 24.54
C ASP A 312 -13.50 16.00 23.56
N TRP A 313 -14.30 16.53 22.64
CA TRP A 313 -13.85 17.39 21.56
C TRP A 313 -14.86 18.51 21.31
N PRO A 314 -14.43 19.77 21.10
CA PRO A 314 -13.05 20.24 20.91
C PRO A 314 -12.29 20.66 22.19
N GLU A 315 -12.89 20.54 23.38
CA GLU A 315 -12.33 21.11 24.62
C GLU A 315 -11.01 20.48 25.05
N SER A 316 -10.83 19.18 24.84
CA SER A 316 -9.56 18.48 25.09
C SER A 316 -8.66 18.38 23.86
N ALA A 317 -8.90 19.22 22.82
CA ALA A 317 -8.01 19.28 21.67
C ALA A 317 -6.60 19.75 22.08
N THR A 318 -5.57 19.06 21.60
CA THR A 318 -4.17 19.39 21.92
C THR A 318 -3.72 20.76 21.42
N SER A 319 -4.32 21.28 20.35
CA SER A 319 -3.96 22.61 19.83
C SER A 319 -5.05 23.22 18.93
N ARG A 320 -4.96 24.53 18.69
CA ARG A 320 -5.77 25.22 17.66
C ARG A 320 -5.51 24.69 16.25
N GLN A 321 -4.31 24.20 15.95
CA GLN A 321 -4.00 23.59 14.66
C GLN A 321 -4.76 22.27 14.50
N SER A 322 -4.81 21.47 15.55
CA SER A 322 -5.60 20.23 15.60
C SER A 322 -7.09 20.49 15.36
N MET A 323 -7.66 21.48 16.05
CA MET A 323 -9.05 21.91 15.81
C MET A 323 -9.32 22.30 14.35
N ARG A 324 -8.42 23.09 13.76
CA ARG A 324 -8.54 23.51 12.36
C ARG A 324 -8.42 22.33 11.40
N ALA A 325 -7.54 21.37 11.68
CA ALA A 325 -7.38 20.18 10.85
C ALA A 325 -8.69 19.38 10.79
N VAL A 326 -9.33 19.13 11.96
CA VAL A 326 -10.63 18.45 12.01
C VAL A 326 -11.71 19.26 11.29
N TRP A 327 -11.88 20.56 11.58
CA TRP A 327 -12.98 21.34 10.99
C TRP A 327 -12.91 21.48 9.47
N LYS A 328 -11.70 21.47 8.88
CA LYS A 328 -11.49 21.52 7.44
C LYS A 328 -11.98 20.27 6.69
N LEU A 329 -12.07 19.12 7.35
CA LEU A 329 -12.47 17.89 6.70
C LEU A 329 -13.95 17.94 6.26
N PRO A 330 -14.26 17.66 4.99
CA PRO A 330 -15.63 17.48 4.52
C PRO A 330 -16.20 16.10 4.94
N ARG A 331 -17.51 15.91 4.77
CA ARG A 331 -18.13 14.58 4.82
C ARG A 331 -17.57 13.69 3.71
N LEU A 332 -17.53 12.37 3.92
CA LEU A 332 -16.96 11.40 2.97
C LEU A 332 -17.48 11.59 1.53
N GLN A 333 -18.80 11.75 1.36
CA GLN A 333 -19.41 11.91 0.04
C GLN A 333 -18.89 13.18 -0.65
N ASN A 334 -18.86 14.29 0.07
CA ASN A 334 -18.38 15.58 -0.42
C ASN A 334 -16.87 15.57 -0.70
N LEU A 335 -16.10 14.73 0.00
CA LEU A 335 -14.68 14.53 -0.27
C LEU A 335 -14.51 13.88 -1.64
N ILE A 336 -15.16 12.74 -1.87
CA ILE A 336 -15.01 11.98 -3.12
C ILE A 336 -15.58 12.74 -4.32
N MET A 337 -16.74 13.38 -4.18
CA MET A 337 -17.38 14.13 -5.28
C MET A 337 -16.56 15.34 -5.77
N ARG A 338 -15.55 15.80 -5.02
CA ARG A 338 -14.63 16.85 -5.48
C ARG A 338 -13.57 16.34 -6.45
N HIS A 339 -13.31 15.04 -6.45
CA HIS A 339 -12.20 14.42 -7.17
C HIS A 339 -12.64 13.37 -8.19
N VAL A 340 -13.89 12.91 -8.12
CA VAL A 340 -14.42 11.83 -8.98
C VAL A 340 -15.78 12.25 -9.56
N ASP A 341 -15.94 12.08 -10.88
CA ASP A 341 -17.17 12.40 -11.62
C ASP A 341 -18.29 11.34 -11.42
N HIS A 342 -19.11 11.07 -12.44
CA HIS A 342 -20.38 10.31 -12.37
C HIS A 342 -20.27 8.87 -11.84
N SER A 343 -19.07 8.28 -11.80
CA SER A 343 -18.78 6.98 -11.17
C SER A 343 -18.52 7.04 -9.66
N ALA A 344 -18.63 8.23 -9.04
CA ALA A 344 -18.43 8.41 -7.59
C ALA A 344 -19.43 7.62 -6.74
N GLY A 345 -20.64 7.35 -7.24
CA GLY A 345 -21.70 6.68 -6.47
C GLY A 345 -21.28 5.28 -5.97
N ASP A 346 -20.84 4.42 -6.88
CA ASP A 346 -20.43 3.05 -6.53
C ASP A 346 -19.15 3.04 -5.66
N LEU A 347 -18.23 3.99 -5.85
CA LEU A 347 -17.05 4.13 -4.98
C LEU A 347 -17.46 4.60 -3.57
N ILE A 348 -18.32 5.60 -3.46
CA ILE A 348 -18.78 6.14 -2.18
C ILE A 348 -19.49 5.04 -1.38
N ASP A 349 -20.33 4.24 -2.03
CA ASP A 349 -21.02 3.11 -1.39
C ASP A 349 -20.02 2.05 -0.87
N LEU A 350 -19.03 1.68 -1.69
CA LEU A 350 -17.95 0.79 -1.26
C LEU A 350 -17.20 1.34 -0.05
N LEU A 351 -16.80 2.62 -0.09
CA LEU A 351 -16.07 3.29 0.98
C LEU A 351 -16.89 3.37 2.27
N GLN A 352 -18.20 3.61 2.19
CA GLN A 352 -19.08 3.58 3.35
C GLN A 352 -19.16 2.19 3.98
N GLY A 353 -19.09 1.13 3.17
CA GLY A 353 -19.02 -0.25 3.67
C GLY A 353 -17.67 -0.62 4.29
N LEU A 354 -16.56 -0.15 3.72
CA LEU A 354 -15.19 -0.37 4.24
C LEU A 354 -14.91 0.46 5.51
N LEU A 355 -15.48 1.66 5.62
CA LEU A 355 -15.29 2.59 6.73
C LEU A 355 -16.44 2.54 7.75
N ARG A 356 -17.17 1.42 7.84
CA ARG A 356 -18.12 1.19 8.95
C ARG A 356 -17.35 1.14 10.28
N TYR A 357 -17.85 1.87 11.28
CA TYR A 357 -17.25 1.87 12.61
C TYR A 357 -17.26 0.50 13.25
N ASP A 358 -18.43 -0.15 13.31
CA ASP A 358 -18.54 -1.47 13.90
C ASP A 358 -17.85 -2.52 13.01
N PRO A 359 -16.80 -3.20 13.49
CA PRO A 359 -16.10 -4.22 12.70
C PRO A 359 -17.02 -5.41 12.32
N ALA A 360 -18.13 -5.64 13.02
CA ALA A 360 -19.09 -6.69 12.69
C ALA A 360 -19.99 -6.33 11.49
N GLU A 361 -20.20 -5.03 11.23
CA GLU A 361 -20.99 -4.51 10.11
C GLU A 361 -20.12 -4.13 8.90
N ARG A 362 -18.79 -4.09 9.08
CA ARG A 362 -17.83 -3.71 8.03
C ARG A 362 -17.74 -4.78 6.96
N LEU A 363 -17.69 -4.35 5.70
CA LEU A 363 -17.53 -5.26 4.55
C LEU A 363 -16.31 -6.17 4.74
N LYS A 364 -16.45 -7.46 4.42
CA LYS A 364 -15.32 -8.39 4.32
C LYS A 364 -14.67 -8.28 2.95
N ALA A 365 -13.40 -8.68 2.84
CA ALA A 365 -12.66 -8.58 1.57
C ALA A 365 -13.35 -9.28 0.39
N ARG A 366 -13.84 -10.52 0.58
CA ARG A 366 -14.57 -11.26 -0.47
C ARG A 366 -15.94 -10.66 -0.82
N GLU A 367 -16.57 -9.96 0.12
CA GLU A 367 -17.84 -9.24 -0.13
C GLU A 367 -17.56 -7.95 -0.91
N ALA A 368 -16.54 -7.20 -0.50
CA ALA A 368 -16.07 -6.00 -1.18
C ALA A 368 -15.67 -6.27 -2.64
N LEU A 369 -14.99 -7.40 -2.94
CA LEU A 369 -14.65 -7.78 -4.32
C LEU A 369 -15.87 -8.03 -5.23
N ARG A 370 -17.04 -8.33 -4.65
CA ARG A 370 -18.30 -8.49 -5.41
C ARG A 370 -19.08 -7.18 -5.54
N HIS A 371 -18.57 -6.09 -4.98
CA HIS A 371 -19.24 -4.80 -5.00
C HIS A 371 -19.45 -4.29 -6.44
N PRO A 372 -20.55 -3.57 -6.75
CA PRO A 372 -20.79 -2.96 -8.06
C PRO A 372 -19.61 -2.14 -8.60
N PHE A 373 -18.86 -1.50 -7.70
CA PHE A 373 -17.65 -0.75 -8.05
C PHE A 373 -16.62 -1.57 -8.83
N PHE A 374 -16.48 -2.88 -8.55
CA PHE A 374 -15.55 -3.76 -9.26
C PHE A 374 -16.22 -4.64 -10.32
N THR A 375 -17.54 -4.86 -10.22
CA THR A 375 -18.26 -5.85 -11.04
C THR A 375 -19.11 -5.24 -12.16
N ARG A 376 -19.46 -3.96 -12.10
CA ARG A 376 -20.16 -3.31 -13.22
C ARG A 376 -19.20 -3.12 -14.39
N ASP A 377 -19.44 -3.91 -15.43
CA ASP A 377 -18.80 -3.82 -16.74
C ASP A 377 -18.89 -2.39 -17.30
N LEU A 378 -17.75 -1.77 -17.63
CA LEU A 378 -17.67 -0.56 -18.46
C LEU A 378 -17.91 -0.86 -19.95
N ARG A 379 -18.81 -1.79 -20.30
CA ARG A 379 -19.28 -1.98 -21.70
C ARG A 379 -20.23 -0.88 -22.16
N ARG A 380 -20.00 0.38 -21.77
CA ARG A 380 -20.82 1.54 -22.15
C ARG A 380 -20.06 2.82 -22.48
N CYS A 381 -18.75 2.74 -22.66
CA CYS A 381 -18.01 3.76 -23.41
C CYS A 381 -17.69 3.22 -24.80
N ASP A 382 -18.74 2.88 -25.57
CA ASP A 382 -18.64 2.88 -27.02
C ASP A 382 -18.37 4.32 -27.45
N TYR A 383 -17.09 4.65 -27.66
CA TYR A 383 -16.78 5.75 -28.55
C TYR A 383 -17.18 5.29 -29.96
N PRO A 384 -18.08 6.00 -30.66
CA PRO A 384 -18.35 5.68 -32.05
C PRO A 384 -17.06 5.91 -32.84
N LEU A 385 -16.65 4.86 -33.56
CA LEU A 385 -15.45 4.79 -34.42
C LEU A 385 -15.30 5.97 -35.38
#